data_AF-A0A956TYP4-F1
#
_entry.id   AF-A0A956TYP4-F1
#
_cell.length_a   1.000
_cell.length_b   1.000
_cell.length_c   1.000
_cell.angle_alpha   90.00
_cell.angle_beta   90.00
_cell.angle_gamma   90.00
#
_symmetry.space_group_name_H-M   'P 1'
#
loop_
_entity.id
_entity.type
_entity.pdbx_description
1 polymer ?
#
loop_
_entity_poly.entity_id
_entity_poly.type
_entity_poly.pdbx_seq_one_letter_code
_entity_poly.pdbx_strand_id
1 'polypeptide(L)'
;MKKGRTTILGLIAIAALVVISIPFQVRIDDIRGKFRSVEDSLYLSSSSLKKISLGYTEILSDIYWMRAIQYFGSRKIEEQNPELLYHYFDIITDLDPRFVNAYRYGGTFLAESEPFGLGQFDMGVTLLEKGRKNNPDNFRLPLEEAFLYYFYPKDYVKAAELFQEAAQKPGIVGTREASVKGMAAAALAKGGNRDLSKEIWQIIYETSPSEGRRNFAYRNLQEIETMEMEDQLTASLLAYQKDFGKLPGSVKELAAAGYLKGGIPAAPVGGDFIIAPDIDAVRNTELASRKLKEALAFLNAKAVRFKKMYGEYPRDLAELRAFIEQETTGAFPEHPMGEEFVYNPASGIIESKWKYEESK
;
A
#
# COMPACT_ATOMS: atom_id res chain seq x y z
N MET A 1 -3.17 -21.29 -73.25
CA MET A 1 -2.97 -19.86 -72.87
C MET A 1 -3.95 -19.32 -71.82
N LYS A 2 -5.15 -19.87 -71.59
CA LYS A 2 -6.11 -19.34 -70.58
C LYS A 2 -5.69 -19.55 -69.11
N LYS A 3 -5.11 -20.71 -68.75
CA LYS A 3 -4.68 -21.02 -67.36
C LYS A 3 -3.62 -20.08 -66.81
N GLY A 4 -2.59 -19.74 -67.60
CA GLY A 4 -1.55 -18.80 -67.16
C GLY A 4 -2.07 -17.39 -66.90
N ARG A 5 -3.08 -16.96 -67.66
CA ARG A 5 -3.69 -15.63 -67.52
C ARG A 5 -4.50 -15.51 -66.22
N THR A 6 -5.21 -16.56 -65.81
CA THR A 6 -5.92 -16.61 -64.51
C THR A 6 -4.96 -16.65 -63.32
N THR A 7 -3.84 -17.36 -63.41
CA THR A 7 -2.83 -17.39 -62.33
C THR A 7 -2.13 -16.03 -62.18
N ILE A 8 -1.83 -15.38 -63.30
CA ILE A 8 -1.24 -14.03 -63.32
C ILE A 8 -2.23 -13.01 -62.73
N LEU A 9 -3.52 -13.09 -63.09
CA LEU A 9 -4.55 -12.22 -62.52
C LEU A 9 -4.75 -12.43 -61.00
N GLY A 10 -4.68 -13.68 -60.54
CA GLY A 10 -4.75 -14.00 -59.10
C GLY A 10 -3.55 -13.44 -58.31
N LEU A 11 -2.33 -13.57 -58.86
CA LEU A 11 -1.13 -13.00 -58.25
C LEU A 11 -1.18 -11.46 -58.22
N ILE A 12 -1.69 -10.82 -59.27
CA ILE A 12 -1.89 -9.37 -59.30
C ILE A 12 -2.93 -8.93 -58.25
N ALA A 13 -4.02 -9.68 -58.07
CA ALA A 13 -5.01 -9.37 -57.05
C ALA A 13 -4.46 -9.51 -55.62
N ILE A 14 -3.67 -10.55 -55.34
CA ILE A 14 -3.00 -10.73 -54.04
C ILE A 14 -1.99 -9.60 -53.81
N ALA A 15 -1.18 -9.27 -54.82
CA ALA A 15 -0.23 -8.16 -54.72
C ALA A 15 -0.94 -6.82 -54.49
N ALA A 16 -2.06 -6.58 -55.18
CA ALA A 16 -2.89 -5.40 -54.95
C ALA A 16 -3.47 -5.35 -53.53
N LEU A 17 -3.94 -6.48 -52.99
CA LEU A 17 -4.44 -6.56 -51.62
C LEU A 17 -3.34 -6.28 -50.59
N VAL A 18 -2.13 -6.78 -50.79
CA VAL A 18 -0.97 -6.49 -49.92
C VAL A 18 -0.57 -5.00 -50.04
N VAL A 19 -0.57 -4.45 -51.25
CA VAL A 19 -0.24 -3.03 -51.45
C VAL A 19 -1.30 -2.11 -50.83
N ILE A 20 -2.58 -2.51 -50.84
CA ILE A 20 -3.67 -1.77 -50.18
C ILE A 20 -3.64 -1.97 -48.66
N SER A 21 -3.17 -3.12 -48.16
CA SER A 21 -3.05 -3.34 -46.72
C SER A 21 -1.96 -2.48 -46.09
N ILE A 22 -0.88 -2.16 -46.82
CA ILE A 22 0.23 -1.33 -46.30
C ILE A 22 -0.22 0.07 -45.84
N PRO A 23 -0.91 0.92 -46.64
CA PRO A 23 -1.36 2.23 -46.17
C PRO A 23 -2.44 2.11 -45.09
N PHE A 24 -3.24 1.04 -45.09
CA PHE A 24 -4.19 0.77 -44.01
C PHE A 24 -3.46 0.42 -42.71
N GLN A 25 -2.38 -0.37 -42.79
CA GLN A 25 -1.55 -0.77 -41.67
C GLN A 25 -0.69 0.39 -41.16
N VAL A 26 -0.11 1.19 -42.05
CA VAL A 26 0.57 2.44 -41.71
C VAL A 26 -0.40 3.44 -41.09
N ARG A 27 -1.64 3.56 -41.60
CA ARG A 27 -2.69 4.39 -40.98
C ARG A 27 -3.09 3.86 -39.62
N ILE A 28 -3.21 2.53 -39.46
CA ILE A 28 -3.46 1.90 -38.16
C ILE A 28 -2.29 2.11 -37.21
N ASP A 29 -1.04 2.03 -37.67
CA ASP A 29 0.17 2.20 -36.87
C ASP A 29 0.42 3.69 -36.52
N ASP A 30 0.01 4.60 -37.41
CA ASP A 30 0.01 6.06 -37.22
C ASP A 30 -1.13 6.49 -36.26
N ILE A 31 -2.32 5.89 -36.38
CA ILE A 31 -3.43 6.01 -35.40
C ILE A 31 -3.04 5.37 -34.05
N ARG A 32 -2.29 4.26 -34.07
CA ARG A 32 -1.73 3.59 -32.88
C ARG A 32 -0.45 4.24 -32.38
N GLY A 33 -0.03 5.37 -32.97
CA GLY A 33 1.20 6.07 -32.66
C GLY A 33 1.48 6.08 -31.16
N LYS A 34 2.53 5.35 -30.74
CA LYS A 34 2.98 5.17 -29.36
C LYS A 34 1.87 5.31 -28.29
N PHE A 35 0.87 4.41 -28.31
CA PHE A 35 -0.02 4.10 -27.18
C PHE A 35 -0.63 5.30 -26.42
N ARG A 36 -0.95 6.41 -27.10
CA ARG A 36 -1.62 7.55 -26.46
C ARG A 36 -3.14 7.46 -26.60
N SER A 37 -3.80 7.64 -25.45
CA SER A 37 -5.25 7.66 -25.17
C SER A 37 -6.01 6.30 -25.13
N VAL A 38 -5.57 5.43 -24.23
CA VAL A 38 -6.52 4.54 -23.51
C VAL A 38 -7.61 5.39 -22.79
N GLU A 39 -7.35 6.68 -22.55
CA GLU A 39 -8.25 7.63 -21.89
C GLU A 39 -9.60 7.87 -22.59
N ASP A 40 -9.70 7.78 -23.93
CA ASP A 40 -10.94 8.16 -24.64
C ASP A 40 -11.64 7.00 -25.35
N SER A 41 -10.97 5.87 -25.57
CA SER A 41 -11.47 4.91 -26.58
C SER A 41 -12.60 3.98 -26.12
N LEU A 42 -12.96 3.89 -24.84
CA LEU A 42 -13.95 2.89 -24.38
C LEU A 42 -14.79 3.34 -23.16
N TYR A 43 -15.38 4.53 -23.19
CA TYR A 43 -16.52 4.90 -22.32
C TYR A 43 -17.83 4.16 -22.71
N LEU A 44 -17.71 2.90 -23.12
CA LEU A 44 -18.89 2.07 -23.34
C LEU A 44 -19.26 1.45 -22.01
N SER A 45 -20.50 1.69 -21.57
CA SER A 45 -21.02 1.02 -20.37
C SER A 45 -20.91 -0.50 -20.53
N SER A 46 -20.71 -1.21 -19.42
CA SER A 46 -20.69 -2.67 -19.39
C SER A 46 -21.94 -3.28 -20.06
N SER A 47 -23.10 -2.63 -19.94
CA SER A 47 -24.34 -3.03 -20.59
C SER A 47 -24.29 -2.98 -22.12
N SER A 48 -23.63 -1.96 -22.71
CA SER A 48 -23.43 -1.84 -24.15
C SER A 48 -22.43 -2.87 -24.64
N LEU A 49 -21.35 -3.09 -23.88
CA LEU A 49 -20.31 -4.06 -24.19
C LEU A 49 -20.83 -5.49 -24.17
N LYS A 50 -21.67 -5.85 -23.20
CA LYS A 50 -22.35 -7.15 -23.17
C LYS A 50 -23.15 -7.41 -24.45
N LYS A 51 -23.90 -6.41 -24.93
CA LYS A 51 -24.69 -6.52 -26.17
C LYS A 51 -23.79 -6.69 -27.41
N ILE A 52 -22.70 -5.93 -27.48
CA ILE A 52 -21.76 -5.95 -28.62
C ILE A 52 -20.88 -7.21 -28.61
N SER A 53 -20.65 -7.81 -27.44
CA SER A 53 -19.84 -9.02 -27.29
C SER A 53 -20.46 -10.25 -27.97
N LEU A 54 -21.74 -10.21 -28.34
CA LEU A 54 -22.49 -11.32 -28.93
C LEU A 54 -22.38 -12.63 -28.11
N GLY A 55 -22.27 -12.50 -26.78
CA GLY A 55 -22.12 -13.63 -25.84
C GLY A 55 -20.68 -14.01 -25.51
N TYR A 56 -19.67 -13.37 -26.11
CA TYR A 56 -18.25 -13.58 -25.80
C TYR A 56 -17.74 -12.55 -24.78
N THR A 57 -18.45 -12.45 -23.66
CA THR A 57 -18.16 -11.47 -22.60
C THR A 57 -16.79 -11.68 -21.95
N GLU A 58 -16.37 -12.94 -21.79
CA GLU A 58 -15.11 -13.34 -21.17
C GLU A 58 -13.91 -12.95 -22.05
N ILE A 59 -13.99 -13.18 -23.36
CA ILE A 59 -12.94 -12.76 -24.30
C ILE A 59 -12.82 -11.23 -24.31
N LEU A 60 -13.95 -10.52 -24.27
CA LEU A 60 -13.94 -9.07 -24.19
C LEU A 60 -13.31 -8.60 -22.87
N SER A 61 -13.63 -9.26 -21.76
CA SER A 61 -13.00 -9.04 -20.45
C SER A 61 -11.49 -9.21 -20.52
N ASP A 62 -10.99 -10.27 -21.16
CA ASP A 62 -9.55 -10.51 -21.34
C ASP A 62 -8.87 -9.40 -22.17
N ILE A 63 -9.53 -8.90 -23.23
CA ILE A 63 -9.02 -7.78 -24.03
C ILE A 63 -8.90 -6.51 -23.17
N TYR A 64 -9.92 -6.22 -22.36
CA TYR A 64 -9.90 -5.07 -21.46
C TYR A 64 -8.82 -5.23 -20.38
N TRP A 65 -8.64 -6.43 -19.82
CA TRP A 65 -7.57 -6.74 -18.87
C TRP A 65 -6.18 -6.49 -19.47
N MET A 66 -5.93 -6.95 -20.70
CA MET A 66 -4.67 -6.67 -21.40
C MET A 66 -4.43 -5.17 -21.61
N ARG A 67 -5.48 -4.39 -21.89
CA ARG A 67 -5.38 -2.92 -22.01
C ARG A 67 -5.09 -2.27 -20.66
N ALA A 68 -5.73 -2.75 -19.61
CA ALA A 68 -5.54 -2.28 -18.24
C ALA A 68 -4.08 -2.48 -17.83
N ILE A 69 -3.54 -3.71 -17.94
CA ILE A 69 -2.11 -4.00 -17.66
C ILE A 69 -1.18 -3.05 -18.44
N GLN A 70 -1.43 -2.85 -19.74
CA GLN A 70 -0.58 -1.97 -20.55
C GLN A 70 -0.65 -0.50 -20.11
N TYR A 71 -1.83 -0.02 -19.72
CA TYR A 71 -1.99 1.34 -19.21
C TYR A 71 -1.21 1.53 -17.90
N PHE A 72 -1.31 0.59 -16.95
CA PHE A 72 -0.57 0.69 -15.68
C PHE A 72 0.93 0.47 -15.86
N GLY A 73 1.33 -0.51 -16.67
CA GLY A 73 2.73 -0.88 -16.84
C GLY A 73 3.55 0.14 -17.62
N SER A 74 2.91 1.05 -18.37
CA SER A 74 3.59 2.06 -19.20
C SER A 74 3.70 3.45 -18.57
N ARG A 75 3.08 3.67 -17.39
CA ARG A 75 2.99 5.00 -16.76
C ARG A 75 3.52 5.00 -15.35
N LYS A 76 4.10 6.13 -14.94
CA LYS A 76 4.40 6.37 -13.53
C LYS A 76 3.10 6.56 -12.76
N ILE A 77 3.11 6.29 -11.45
CA ILE A 77 1.92 6.32 -10.60
C ILE A 77 1.26 7.70 -10.62
N GLU A 78 2.06 8.77 -10.62
CA GLU A 78 1.59 10.16 -10.59
C GLU A 78 0.86 10.58 -11.88
N GLU A 79 1.02 9.81 -12.95
CA GLU A 79 0.39 10.05 -14.27
C GLU A 79 -0.88 9.23 -14.47
N GLN A 80 -1.28 8.43 -13.48
CA GLN A 80 -2.44 7.54 -13.57
C GLN A 80 -3.69 8.22 -13.03
N ASN A 81 -4.82 8.02 -13.72
CA ASN A 81 -6.12 8.49 -13.26
C ASN A 81 -6.83 7.36 -12.49
N PRO A 82 -7.04 7.50 -11.16
CA PRO A 82 -7.65 6.43 -10.36
C PRO A 82 -9.10 6.13 -10.73
N GLU A 83 -9.88 7.14 -11.14
CA GLU A 83 -11.28 6.98 -11.55
C GLU A 83 -11.37 6.18 -12.86
N LEU A 84 -10.52 6.54 -13.82
CA LEU A 84 -10.42 5.79 -15.06
C LEU A 84 -10.01 4.34 -14.78
N LEU A 85 -9.06 4.16 -13.88
CA LEU A 85 -8.60 2.84 -13.50
C LEU A 85 -9.72 1.98 -12.90
N TYR A 86 -10.40 2.52 -11.89
CA TYR A 86 -11.54 1.85 -11.29
C TYR A 86 -12.58 1.48 -12.33
N HIS A 87 -12.89 2.41 -13.24
CA HIS A 87 -13.83 2.16 -14.34
C HIS A 87 -13.40 1.00 -15.25
N TYR A 88 -12.10 0.89 -15.58
CA TYR A 88 -11.58 -0.24 -16.35
C TYR A 88 -11.84 -1.57 -15.64
N PHE A 89 -11.51 -1.67 -14.35
CA PHE A 89 -11.75 -2.89 -13.59
C PHE A 89 -13.23 -3.17 -13.35
N ASP A 90 -14.04 -2.14 -13.18
CA ASP A 90 -15.48 -2.29 -13.03
C ASP A 90 -16.11 -2.89 -14.30
N ILE A 91 -15.68 -2.45 -15.50
CA ILE A 91 -16.09 -3.06 -16.78
C ILE A 91 -15.64 -4.52 -16.89
N ILE A 92 -14.36 -4.82 -16.63
CA ILE A 92 -13.82 -6.18 -16.70
C ILE A 92 -14.63 -7.12 -15.80
N THR A 93 -14.89 -6.67 -14.57
CA THR A 93 -15.58 -7.46 -13.55
C THR A 93 -17.09 -7.55 -13.76
N ASP A 94 -17.69 -6.62 -14.51
CA ASP A 94 -19.06 -6.73 -14.98
C ASP A 94 -19.19 -7.73 -16.13
N LEU A 95 -18.21 -7.74 -17.05
CA LEU A 95 -18.17 -8.65 -18.20
C LEU A 95 -17.92 -10.09 -17.76
N ASP A 96 -16.95 -10.32 -16.88
CA ASP A 96 -16.68 -11.61 -16.27
C ASP A 96 -16.62 -11.50 -14.72
N PRO A 97 -17.77 -11.71 -14.04
CA PRO A 97 -17.83 -11.70 -12.58
C PRO A 97 -16.96 -12.74 -11.88
N ARG A 98 -16.53 -13.79 -12.60
CA ARG A 98 -15.66 -14.85 -12.06
C ARG A 98 -14.19 -14.54 -12.27
N PHE A 99 -13.83 -13.43 -12.91
CA PHE A 99 -12.45 -13.05 -13.14
C PHE A 99 -11.78 -12.50 -11.86
N VAL A 100 -11.46 -13.40 -10.94
CA VAL A 100 -10.92 -13.09 -9.60
C VAL A 100 -9.73 -12.13 -9.64
N ASN A 101 -8.82 -12.29 -10.61
CA ASN A 101 -7.60 -11.48 -10.68
C ASN A 101 -7.86 -10.00 -10.98
N ALA A 102 -8.95 -9.67 -11.70
CA ALA A 102 -9.32 -8.29 -11.94
C ALA A 102 -9.68 -7.56 -10.64
N TYR A 103 -10.41 -8.22 -9.75
CA TYR A 103 -10.71 -7.70 -8.40
C TYR A 103 -9.45 -7.61 -7.54
N ARG A 104 -8.67 -8.69 -7.50
CA ARG A 104 -7.46 -8.80 -6.66
C ARG A 104 -6.44 -7.72 -6.96
N TYR A 105 -5.96 -7.71 -8.20
CA TYR A 105 -4.91 -6.77 -8.61
C TYR A 105 -5.45 -5.36 -8.75
N GLY A 106 -6.67 -5.20 -9.27
CA GLY A 106 -7.26 -3.87 -9.40
C GLY A 106 -7.55 -3.23 -8.06
N GLY A 107 -8.15 -3.98 -7.14
CA GLY A 107 -8.48 -3.49 -5.81
C GLY A 107 -7.22 -3.19 -4.99
N THR A 108 -6.25 -4.10 -5.01
CA THR A 108 -4.95 -3.89 -4.34
C THR A 108 -4.24 -2.67 -4.90
N PHE A 109 -4.07 -2.57 -6.22
CA PHE A 109 -3.33 -1.46 -6.83
C PHE A 109 -4.03 -0.09 -6.66
N LEU A 110 -5.36 -0.06 -6.64
CA LEU A 110 -6.11 1.16 -6.29
C LEU A 110 -5.86 1.55 -4.82
N ALA A 111 -5.92 0.59 -3.91
CA ALA A 111 -5.88 0.84 -2.47
C ALA A 111 -4.48 1.05 -1.88
N GLU A 112 -3.47 0.32 -2.34
CA GLU A 112 -2.10 0.43 -1.82
C GLU A 112 -1.61 1.87 -1.98
N SER A 113 -0.93 2.41 -0.95
CA SER A 113 -0.28 3.72 -1.05
C SER A 113 0.90 3.72 -2.03
N GLU A 114 1.33 4.92 -2.42
CA GLU A 114 2.60 5.09 -3.12
C GLU A 114 3.77 4.46 -2.33
N PRO A 115 4.78 3.89 -3.01
CA PRO A 115 5.00 3.89 -4.47
C PRO A 115 4.46 2.62 -5.17
N PHE A 116 3.51 1.88 -4.58
CA PHE A 116 3.03 0.62 -5.15
C PHE A 116 1.60 0.65 -5.68
N GLY A 117 0.80 1.61 -5.24
CA GLY A 117 -0.55 1.84 -5.74
C GLY A 117 -0.93 3.32 -5.73
N LEU A 118 -2.23 3.60 -5.90
CA LEU A 118 -2.77 4.96 -6.08
C LEU A 118 -3.31 5.61 -4.79
N GLY A 119 -3.24 4.91 -3.65
CA GLY A 119 -3.73 5.40 -2.36
C GLY A 119 -5.25 5.63 -2.27
N GLN A 120 -6.02 5.15 -3.24
CA GLN A 120 -7.49 5.21 -3.26
C GLN A 120 -8.09 4.01 -2.53
N PHE A 121 -7.90 3.99 -1.21
CA PHE A 121 -8.29 2.88 -0.34
C PHE A 121 -9.75 2.45 -0.54
N ASP A 122 -10.68 3.41 -0.47
CA ASP A 122 -12.13 3.15 -0.58
C ASP A 122 -12.51 2.54 -1.95
N MET A 123 -11.91 3.03 -3.04
CA MET A 123 -12.15 2.50 -4.38
C MET A 123 -11.66 1.07 -4.51
N GLY A 124 -10.46 0.78 -3.99
CA GLY A 124 -9.88 -0.55 -4.03
C GLY A 124 -10.66 -1.56 -3.20
N VAL A 125 -11.08 -1.18 -1.98
CA VAL A 125 -11.94 -2.02 -1.12
C VAL A 125 -13.29 -2.26 -1.77
N THR A 126 -13.94 -1.24 -2.35
CA THR A 126 -15.22 -1.39 -3.07
C THR A 126 -15.12 -2.48 -4.15
N LEU A 127 -14.01 -2.49 -4.90
CA LEU A 127 -13.78 -3.50 -5.94
C LEU A 127 -13.56 -4.89 -5.34
N LEU A 128 -12.80 -5.02 -4.25
CA LEU A 128 -12.60 -6.30 -3.56
C LEU A 128 -13.89 -6.85 -2.95
N GLU A 129 -14.73 -6.00 -2.37
CA GLU A 129 -16.06 -6.37 -1.86
C GLU A 129 -16.98 -6.87 -2.98
N LYS A 130 -16.98 -6.19 -4.14
CA LYS A 130 -17.67 -6.67 -5.35
C LYS A 130 -17.16 -8.06 -5.74
N GLY A 131 -15.85 -8.27 -5.69
CA GLY A 131 -15.21 -9.56 -5.92
C GLY A 131 -15.71 -10.65 -4.95
N ARG A 132 -15.74 -10.36 -3.65
CA ARG A 132 -16.20 -11.29 -2.60
C ARG A 132 -17.65 -11.70 -2.77
N LYS A 133 -18.52 -10.76 -3.17
CA LYS A 133 -19.94 -11.04 -3.49
C LYS A 133 -20.07 -11.99 -4.69
N ASN A 134 -19.28 -11.76 -5.74
CA ASN A 134 -19.34 -12.57 -6.96
C ASN A 134 -18.59 -13.91 -6.86
N ASN A 135 -17.63 -14.01 -5.94
CA ASN A 135 -16.74 -15.17 -5.76
C ASN A 135 -16.65 -15.59 -4.28
N PRO A 136 -17.76 -16.00 -3.65
CA PRO A 136 -17.86 -16.17 -2.20
C PRO A 136 -16.92 -17.24 -1.61
N ASP A 137 -16.51 -18.22 -2.42
CA ASP A 137 -15.62 -19.31 -1.99
C ASP A 137 -14.13 -18.98 -2.15
N ASN A 138 -13.80 -17.84 -2.77
CA ASN A 138 -12.41 -17.49 -3.02
C ASN A 138 -11.76 -16.83 -1.81
N PHE A 139 -10.87 -17.56 -1.13
CA PHE A 139 -10.16 -17.09 0.04
C PHE A 139 -9.19 -15.92 -0.20
N ARG A 140 -8.73 -15.72 -1.45
CA ARG A 140 -7.69 -14.71 -1.75
C ARG A 140 -8.22 -13.29 -1.65
N LEU A 141 -9.50 -13.08 -1.97
CA LEU A 141 -10.14 -11.76 -1.92
C LEU A 141 -10.21 -11.20 -0.49
N PRO A 142 -10.81 -11.90 0.50
CA PRO A 142 -10.78 -11.41 1.88
C PRO A 142 -9.35 -11.37 2.44
N LEU A 143 -8.46 -12.27 2.02
CA LEU A 143 -7.06 -12.23 2.46
C LEU A 143 -6.32 -10.97 2.00
N GLU A 144 -6.49 -10.55 0.74
CA GLU A 144 -5.87 -9.32 0.23
C GLU A 144 -6.48 -8.08 0.88
N GLU A 145 -7.80 -8.04 1.02
CA GLU A 145 -8.48 -6.97 1.74
C GLU A 145 -7.99 -6.87 3.20
N ALA A 146 -7.77 -8.01 3.87
CA ALA A 146 -7.21 -8.04 5.22
C ALA A 146 -5.84 -7.38 5.30
N PHE A 147 -4.95 -7.67 4.36
CA PHE A 147 -3.63 -7.03 4.29
C PHE A 147 -3.74 -5.53 4.03
N LEU A 148 -4.68 -5.09 3.19
CA LEU A 148 -4.92 -3.66 2.96
C LEU A 148 -5.30 -2.97 4.28
N TYR A 149 -6.28 -3.51 5.02
CA TYR A 149 -6.68 -2.96 6.32
C TYR A 149 -5.56 -3.00 7.36
N TYR A 150 -4.75 -4.07 7.36
CA TYR A 150 -3.63 -4.24 8.29
C TYR A 150 -2.52 -3.19 8.08
N PHE A 151 -2.15 -2.92 6.82
CA PHE A 151 -1.00 -2.06 6.53
C PHE A 151 -1.34 -0.58 6.40
N TYR A 152 -2.50 -0.23 5.81
CA TYR A 152 -2.80 1.15 5.43
C TYR A 152 -3.59 1.91 6.50
N PRO A 153 -4.89 1.64 6.75
CA PRO A 153 -5.62 2.28 7.83
C PRO A 153 -5.23 1.74 9.21
N LYS A 154 -4.47 0.64 9.28
CA LYS A 154 -4.11 -0.08 10.52
C LYS A 154 -5.35 -0.46 11.35
N ASP A 155 -6.44 -0.79 10.66
CA ASP A 155 -7.66 -1.30 11.28
C ASP A 155 -7.48 -2.80 11.52
N TYR A 156 -6.83 -3.12 12.65
CA TYR A 156 -6.50 -4.49 12.99
C TYR A 156 -7.73 -5.34 13.32
N VAL A 157 -8.82 -4.72 13.76
CA VAL A 157 -10.09 -5.42 14.01
C VAL A 157 -10.65 -5.88 12.67
N LYS A 158 -10.78 -4.96 11.70
CA LYS A 158 -11.27 -5.30 10.37
C LYS A 158 -10.36 -6.29 9.65
N ALA A 159 -9.05 -6.10 9.74
CA ALA A 159 -8.07 -7.04 9.19
C ALA A 159 -8.25 -8.45 9.77
N ALA A 160 -8.45 -8.56 11.09
CA ALA A 160 -8.66 -9.86 11.73
C ALA A 160 -9.96 -10.55 11.30
N GLU A 161 -11.07 -9.81 11.19
CA GLU A 161 -12.32 -10.33 10.65
C GLU A 161 -12.11 -10.95 9.25
N LEU A 162 -11.40 -10.23 8.40
CA LEU A 162 -11.12 -10.64 7.02
C LEU A 162 -10.13 -11.80 6.94
N PHE A 163 -9.10 -11.84 7.78
CA PHE A 163 -8.23 -13.01 7.91
C PHE A 163 -9.02 -14.23 8.37
N GLN A 164 -9.90 -14.07 9.37
CA GLN A 164 -10.75 -15.15 9.85
C GLN A 164 -11.72 -15.65 8.77
N GLU A 165 -12.33 -14.74 8.01
CA GLU A 165 -13.16 -15.09 6.85
C GLU A 165 -12.34 -15.87 5.82
N ALA A 166 -11.16 -15.38 5.46
CA ALA A 166 -10.28 -16.03 4.49
C ALA A 166 -9.93 -17.46 4.92
N ALA A 167 -9.61 -17.66 6.21
CA ALA A 167 -9.29 -18.96 6.80
C ALA A 167 -10.46 -19.96 6.80
N GLN A 168 -11.71 -19.52 6.64
CA GLN A 168 -12.89 -20.39 6.63
C GLN A 168 -13.33 -20.80 5.22
N LYS A 169 -12.70 -20.26 4.17
CA LYS A 169 -13.10 -20.55 2.79
C LYS A 169 -12.61 -21.92 2.32
N PRO A 170 -13.36 -22.65 1.48
CA PRO A 170 -13.02 -24.03 1.08
C PRO A 170 -11.66 -24.22 0.39
N GLY A 171 -11.12 -23.16 -0.23
CA GLY A 171 -9.88 -23.22 -1.01
C GLY A 171 -8.59 -23.03 -0.22
N ILE A 172 -8.65 -22.71 1.08
CA ILE A 172 -7.48 -22.58 1.95
C ILE A 172 -7.32 -23.87 2.76
N VAL A 173 -6.15 -24.48 2.74
CA VAL A 173 -5.91 -25.76 3.44
C VAL A 173 -4.50 -25.83 4.01
N GLY A 174 -4.33 -26.69 5.01
CA GLY A 174 -3.03 -27.05 5.58
C GLY A 174 -2.34 -25.90 6.28
N THR A 175 -1.04 -25.75 6.04
CA THR A 175 -0.20 -24.73 6.71
C THR A 175 -0.68 -23.32 6.46
N ARG A 176 -1.23 -23.02 5.27
CA ARG A 176 -1.73 -21.68 4.94
C ARG A 176 -2.95 -21.29 5.76
N GLU A 177 -3.87 -22.23 5.99
CA GLU A 177 -5.04 -21.99 6.84
C GLU A 177 -4.60 -21.67 8.27
N ALA A 178 -3.65 -22.45 8.82
CA ALA A 178 -3.09 -22.21 10.14
C ALA A 178 -2.41 -20.85 10.25
N SER A 179 -1.58 -20.47 9.26
CA SER A 179 -0.93 -19.16 9.21
C SER A 179 -1.95 -18.02 9.20
N VAL A 180 -2.98 -18.09 8.34
CA VAL A 180 -4.00 -17.03 8.25
C VAL A 180 -4.86 -16.94 9.53
N LYS A 181 -5.16 -18.06 10.19
CA LYS A 181 -5.78 -18.04 11.53
C LYS A 181 -4.87 -17.38 12.57
N GLY A 182 -3.57 -17.65 12.52
CA GLY A 182 -2.56 -17.00 13.34
C GLY A 182 -2.53 -15.48 13.12
N MET A 183 -2.61 -15.04 11.85
CA MET A 183 -2.71 -13.62 11.49
C MET A 183 -3.95 -12.95 12.09
N ALA A 184 -5.11 -13.61 12.01
CA ALA A 184 -6.34 -13.10 12.64
C ALA A 184 -6.18 -12.93 14.17
N ALA A 185 -5.65 -13.95 14.84
CA ALA A 185 -5.43 -13.91 16.29
C ALA A 185 -4.42 -12.82 16.68
N ALA A 186 -3.31 -12.69 15.95
CA ALA A 186 -2.28 -11.70 16.23
C ALA A 186 -2.74 -10.26 15.95
N ALA A 187 -3.56 -10.04 14.93
CA ALA A 187 -4.19 -8.76 14.66
C ALA A 187 -5.12 -8.32 15.82
N LEU A 188 -5.94 -9.23 16.37
CA LEU A 188 -6.81 -8.92 17.52
C LEU A 188 -6.06 -8.77 18.85
N ALA A 189 -5.07 -9.63 19.10
CA ALA A 189 -4.44 -9.71 20.42
C ALA A 189 -3.51 -8.54 20.72
N LYS A 190 -2.80 -8.02 19.71
CA LYS A 190 -1.74 -7.02 19.90
C LYS A 190 -1.67 -5.95 18.82
N GLY A 191 -2.63 -5.88 17.89
CA GLY A 191 -2.80 -4.81 16.89
C GLY A 191 -1.49 -4.24 16.33
N GLY A 192 -1.01 -4.79 15.21
CA GLY A 192 0.31 -4.42 14.69
C GLY A 192 1.46 -5.10 15.44
N ASN A 193 1.22 -6.34 15.90
CA ASN A 193 2.24 -7.19 16.52
C ASN A 193 3.50 -7.20 15.64
N ARG A 194 4.61 -6.70 16.19
CA ARG A 194 5.90 -6.64 15.47
C ARG A 194 6.37 -8.02 15.02
N ASP A 195 6.09 -9.08 15.77
CA ASP A 195 6.45 -10.45 15.37
C ASP A 195 5.71 -10.88 14.10
N LEU A 196 4.40 -10.65 14.06
CA LEU A 196 3.60 -10.94 12.86
C LEU A 196 4.03 -10.06 11.69
N SER A 197 4.24 -8.76 11.94
CA SER A 197 4.71 -7.82 10.92
C SER A 197 6.04 -8.30 10.32
N LYS A 198 6.98 -8.73 11.18
CA LYS A 198 8.27 -9.28 10.78
C LYS A 198 8.11 -10.54 9.93
N GLU A 199 7.24 -11.47 10.31
CA GLU A 199 6.95 -12.66 9.52
C GLU A 199 6.39 -12.30 8.13
N ILE A 200 5.41 -11.38 8.06
CA ILE A 200 4.83 -10.96 6.78
C ILE A 200 5.89 -10.29 5.90
N TRP A 201 6.69 -9.37 6.46
CA TRP A 201 7.74 -8.70 5.69
C TRP A 201 8.84 -9.68 5.25
N GLN A 202 9.19 -10.66 6.07
CA GLN A 202 10.15 -11.71 5.70
C GLN A 202 9.63 -12.51 4.49
N ILE A 203 8.36 -12.92 4.52
CA ILE A 203 7.75 -13.63 3.39
C ILE A 203 7.75 -12.75 2.13
N ILE A 204 7.40 -11.47 2.24
CA ILE A 204 7.41 -10.55 1.08
C ILE A 204 8.83 -10.39 0.53
N TYR A 205 9.83 -10.24 1.40
CA TYR A 205 11.23 -10.12 1.01
C TYR A 205 11.73 -11.37 0.27
N GLU A 206 11.40 -12.56 0.77
CA GLU A 206 11.88 -13.84 0.21
C GLU A 206 11.14 -14.25 -1.06
N THR A 207 9.85 -13.92 -1.18
CA THR A 207 8.98 -14.47 -2.24
C THR A 207 8.60 -13.49 -3.33
N SER A 208 8.75 -12.17 -3.12
CA SER A 208 8.33 -11.17 -4.10
C SER A 208 9.25 -11.16 -5.32
N PRO A 209 8.71 -11.24 -6.56
CA PRO A 209 9.51 -11.08 -7.77
C PRO A 209 9.93 -9.62 -8.01
N SER A 210 9.16 -8.65 -7.51
CA SER A 210 9.47 -7.22 -7.63
C SER A 210 10.58 -6.81 -6.68
N GLU A 211 11.70 -6.32 -7.23
CA GLU A 211 12.82 -5.78 -6.45
C GLU A 211 12.40 -4.61 -5.58
N GLY A 212 11.55 -3.72 -6.09
CA GLY A 212 11.00 -2.61 -5.31
C GLY A 212 10.24 -3.09 -4.07
N ARG A 213 9.40 -4.12 -4.21
CA ARG A 213 8.68 -4.72 -3.07
C ARG A 213 9.61 -5.44 -2.09
N ARG A 214 10.65 -6.14 -2.59
CA ARG A 214 11.68 -6.74 -1.71
C ARG A 214 12.43 -5.67 -0.92
N ASN A 215 12.89 -4.61 -1.58
CA ASN A 215 13.60 -3.52 -0.91
C ASN A 215 12.71 -2.80 0.11
N PHE A 216 11.42 -2.64 -0.18
CA PHE A 216 10.46 -2.09 0.78
C PHE A 216 10.28 -2.99 2.01
N ALA A 217 10.10 -4.30 1.81
CA ALA A 217 10.01 -5.25 2.90
C ALA A 217 11.30 -5.28 3.74
N TYR A 218 12.47 -5.25 3.10
CA TYR A 218 13.76 -5.17 3.76
C TYR A 218 13.88 -3.93 4.66
N ARG A 219 13.48 -2.75 4.19
CA ARG A 219 13.47 -1.53 5.02
C ARG A 219 12.56 -1.68 6.24
N ASN A 220 11.37 -2.24 6.08
CA ASN A 220 10.45 -2.48 7.21
C ASN A 220 11.04 -3.48 8.23
N LEU A 221 11.75 -4.52 7.77
CA LEU A 221 12.47 -5.45 8.65
C LEU A 221 13.57 -4.73 9.45
N GLN A 222 14.35 -3.86 8.80
CA GLN A 222 15.38 -3.05 9.47
C GLN A 222 14.78 -2.13 10.53
N GLU A 223 13.61 -1.54 10.26
CA GLU A 223 12.88 -0.71 11.24
C GLU A 223 12.41 -1.53 12.44
N ILE A 224 11.85 -2.72 12.22
CA ILE A 224 11.44 -3.63 13.31
C ILE A 224 12.65 -4.04 14.15
N GLU A 225 13.74 -4.44 13.52
CA GLU A 225 14.98 -4.79 14.22
C GLU A 225 15.54 -3.61 15.02
N THR A 226 15.51 -2.39 14.46
CA THR A 226 15.93 -1.18 15.20
C THR A 226 15.03 -0.93 16.41
N MET A 227 13.71 -1.14 16.29
CA MET A 227 12.79 -1.01 17.42
C MET A 227 13.05 -2.06 18.51
N GLU A 228 13.40 -3.29 18.15
CA GLU A 228 13.82 -4.32 19.11
C GLU A 228 15.11 -3.88 19.85
N MET A 229 16.05 -3.22 19.17
CA MET A 229 17.24 -2.64 19.80
C MET A 229 16.89 -1.46 20.74
N GLU A 230 15.96 -0.57 20.37
CA GLU A 230 15.47 0.50 21.25
C GLU A 230 14.91 -0.07 22.57
N ASP A 231 14.11 -1.13 22.50
CA ASP A 231 13.51 -1.78 23.66
C ASP A 231 14.59 -2.39 24.59
N GLN A 232 15.59 -3.06 24.00
CA GLN A 232 16.72 -3.63 24.77
C GLN A 232 17.57 -2.55 25.44
N LEU A 233 17.91 -1.48 24.71
CA LEU A 233 18.68 -0.37 25.27
C LEU A 233 17.90 0.39 26.34
N THR A 234 16.58 0.53 26.16
CA THR A 234 15.68 1.11 27.17
C THR A 234 15.66 0.26 28.44
N ALA A 235 15.59 -1.08 28.32
CA ALA A 235 15.67 -1.95 29.48
C ALA A 235 17.00 -1.77 30.26
N SER A 236 18.12 -1.63 29.56
CA SER A 236 19.42 -1.31 30.17
C SER A 236 19.45 0.08 30.81
N LEU A 237 18.84 1.09 30.18
CA LEU A 237 18.70 2.44 30.72
C LEU A 237 17.92 2.43 32.05
N LEU A 238 16.79 1.74 32.10
CA LEU A 238 15.96 1.62 33.30
C LEU A 238 16.68 0.85 34.42
N ALA A 239 17.49 -0.15 34.08
CA ALA A 239 18.34 -0.84 35.05
C ALA A 239 19.39 0.11 35.66
N TYR A 240 20.05 0.93 34.83
CA TYR A 240 20.96 1.96 35.32
C TYR A 240 20.25 2.98 36.21
N GLN A 241 19.06 3.46 35.81
CA GLN A 241 18.29 4.41 36.59
C GLN A 241 17.91 3.84 37.97
N LYS A 242 17.57 2.55 38.02
CA LYS A 242 17.29 1.84 39.28
C LYS A 242 18.49 1.78 40.21
N ASP A 243 19.69 1.56 39.67
CA ASP A 243 20.90 1.38 40.48
C ASP A 243 21.52 2.72 40.93
N PHE A 244 21.44 3.76 40.10
CA PHE A 244 22.06 5.07 40.38
C PHE A 244 21.07 6.18 40.79
N GLY A 245 19.76 5.93 40.68
CA GLY A 245 18.70 6.89 41.00
C GLY A 245 18.59 8.08 40.03
N LYS A 246 19.32 8.06 38.91
CA LYS A 246 19.32 9.09 37.87
C LYS A 246 19.54 8.48 36.49
N LEU A 247 19.07 9.15 35.45
CA LEU A 247 19.41 8.80 34.08
C LEU A 247 20.88 9.14 33.76
N PRO A 248 21.57 8.35 32.94
CA PRO A 248 22.87 8.73 32.39
C PRO A 248 22.69 9.89 31.40
N GLY A 249 23.71 10.72 31.22
CA GLY A 249 23.68 11.85 30.28
C GLY A 249 23.74 11.42 28.82
N SER A 250 24.12 10.17 28.53
CA SER A 250 24.13 9.61 27.18
C SER A 250 24.16 8.08 27.16
N VAL A 251 23.84 7.49 26.00
CA VAL A 251 24.00 6.03 25.78
C VAL A 251 25.49 5.61 25.87
N LYS A 252 26.43 6.52 25.61
CA LYS A 252 27.87 6.27 25.80
C LYS A 252 28.24 6.11 27.27
N GLU A 253 27.62 6.89 28.16
CA GLU A 253 27.80 6.73 29.61
C GLU A 253 27.19 5.41 30.10
N LEU A 254 26.03 5.02 29.56
CA LEU A 254 25.43 3.71 29.82
C LEU A 254 26.36 2.55 29.42
N ALA A 255 27.01 2.67 28.25
CA ALA A 255 28.02 1.70 27.80
C ALA A 255 29.25 1.68 28.72
N ALA A 256 29.78 2.85 29.08
CA ALA A 256 30.95 2.99 29.95
C ALA A 256 30.70 2.44 31.37
N ALA A 257 29.46 2.51 31.85
CA ALA A 257 29.03 1.93 33.12
C ALA A 257 28.85 0.39 33.07
N GLY A 258 29.07 -0.25 31.91
CA GLY A 258 29.04 -1.71 31.76
C GLY A 258 27.66 -2.32 31.54
N TYR A 259 26.61 -1.51 31.35
CA TYR A 259 25.24 -1.99 31.08
C TYR A 259 25.08 -2.52 29.64
N LEU A 260 26.04 -2.23 28.76
CA LEU A 260 26.06 -2.69 27.37
C LEU A 260 27.29 -3.55 27.12
N LYS A 261 27.16 -4.86 27.32
CA LYS A 261 28.27 -5.84 27.27
C LYS A 261 28.94 -6.00 25.89
N GLY A 262 28.40 -5.37 24.84
CA GLY A 262 28.95 -5.35 23.48
C GLY A 262 29.18 -3.94 22.92
N GLY A 263 29.09 -2.89 23.76
CA GLY A 263 29.06 -1.51 23.30
C GLY A 263 27.69 -1.10 22.73
N ILE A 264 27.64 0.06 22.07
CA ILE A 264 26.42 0.57 21.44
C ILE A 264 26.26 -0.12 20.08
N PRO A 265 25.16 -0.85 19.82
CA PRO A 265 24.96 -1.50 18.53
C PRO A 265 24.76 -0.46 17.42
N ALA A 266 25.14 -0.82 16.20
CA ALA A 266 24.78 -0.03 15.02
C ALA A 266 23.35 -0.37 14.61
N ALA A 267 22.50 0.65 14.42
CA ALA A 267 21.13 0.45 13.98
C ALA A 267 21.09 0.12 12.47
N PRO A 268 20.35 -0.92 12.04
CA PRO A 268 20.19 -1.27 10.63
C PRO A 268 19.66 -0.13 9.76
N VAL A 269 18.81 0.74 10.32
CA VAL A 269 18.25 1.91 9.61
C VAL A 269 19.23 3.09 9.51
N GLY A 270 20.37 3.04 10.21
CA GLY A 270 21.29 4.17 10.39
C GLY A 270 20.97 5.02 11.62
N GLY A 271 21.63 6.17 11.74
CA GLY A 271 21.49 7.08 12.87
C GLY A 271 22.12 6.58 14.18
N ASP A 272 21.96 7.38 15.23
CA ASP A 272 22.53 7.12 16.56
C ASP A 272 21.42 6.80 17.57
N PHE A 273 21.77 6.09 18.64
CA PHE A 273 20.88 5.91 19.79
C PHE A 273 21.07 7.04 20.80
N ILE A 274 19.99 7.72 21.15
CA ILE A 274 19.94 8.83 22.12
C ILE A 274 18.91 8.54 23.21
N ILE A 275 19.08 9.19 24.37
CA ILE A 275 18.10 9.12 25.46
C ILE A 275 17.03 10.17 25.22
N ALA A 276 15.76 9.75 25.23
CA ALA A 276 14.58 10.58 25.26
C ALA A 276 14.13 10.72 26.72
N PRO A 277 14.52 11.81 27.41
CA PRO A 277 14.34 11.93 28.86
C PRO A 277 12.87 12.04 29.26
N ASP A 278 12.00 12.61 28.43
CA ASP A 278 10.58 12.83 28.76
C ASP A 278 9.78 11.52 28.85
N ILE A 279 10.33 10.43 28.30
CA ILE A 279 9.70 9.10 28.27
C ILE A 279 10.61 8.00 28.85
N ASP A 280 11.70 8.39 29.53
CA ASP A 280 12.69 7.47 30.13
C ASP A 280 13.12 6.33 29.18
N ALA A 281 13.32 6.65 27.89
CA ALA A 281 13.55 5.66 26.85
C ALA A 281 14.77 5.96 25.99
N VAL A 282 15.33 4.92 25.36
CA VAL A 282 16.32 5.07 24.29
C VAL A 282 15.60 5.05 22.94
N ARG A 283 15.96 5.99 22.07
CA ARG A 283 15.41 6.14 20.71
C ARG A 283 16.52 6.27 19.70
N ASN A 284 16.32 5.69 18.52
CA ASN A 284 17.17 5.88 17.37
C ASN A 284 16.78 7.18 16.65
N THR A 285 17.75 8.02 16.31
CA THR A 285 17.51 9.35 15.72
C THR A 285 16.85 9.27 14.34
N GLU A 286 17.30 8.36 13.48
CA GLU A 286 16.78 8.19 12.13
C GLU A 286 15.33 7.67 12.17
N LEU A 287 15.08 6.63 12.98
CA LEU A 287 13.75 6.08 13.15
C LEU A 287 12.78 7.08 13.81
N ALA A 288 13.24 7.82 14.82
CA ALA A 288 12.44 8.87 15.44
C ALA A 288 12.08 9.97 14.45
N SER A 289 13.00 10.36 13.56
CA SER A 289 12.75 11.33 12.50
C SER A 289 11.68 10.87 11.51
N ARG A 290 11.78 9.62 11.03
CA ARG A 290 10.77 9.03 10.15
C ARG A 290 9.39 8.99 10.80
N LYS A 291 9.30 8.47 12.02
CA LYS A 291 8.05 8.42 12.80
C LYS A 291 7.47 9.80 13.05
N LEU A 292 8.32 10.80 13.33
CA LEU A 292 7.87 12.17 13.52
C LEU A 292 7.30 12.75 12.23
N LYS A 293 7.97 12.56 11.10
CA LYS A 293 7.51 13.01 9.79
C LYS A 293 6.15 12.41 9.42
N GLU A 294 5.98 11.11 9.66
CA GLU A 294 4.70 10.41 9.48
C GLU A 294 3.60 10.98 10.39
N ALA A 295 3.90 11.15 11.68
CA ALA A 295 2.95 11.71 12.66
C ALA A 295 2.52 13.13 12.28
N LEU A 296 3.47 13.99 11.90
CA LEU A 296 3.18 15.36 11.45
C LEU A 296 2.36 15.37 10.15
N ALA A 297 2.69 14.52 9.18
CA ALA A 297 1.90 14.40 7.95
C ALA A 297 0.46 13.97 8.24
N PHE A 298 0.28 12.96 9.10
CA PHE A 298 -1.02 12.48 9.53
C PHE A 298 -1.83 13.58 10.25
N LEU A 299 -1.25 14.23 11.26
CA LEU A 299 -1.92 15.26 12.04
C LEU A 299 -2.33 16.46 11.17
N ASN A 300 -1.42 16.92 10.30
CA ASN A 300 -1.72 18.01 9.37
C ASN A 300 -2.82 17.63 8.37
N ALA A 301 -2.81 16.41 7.84
CA ALA A 301 -3.88 15.93 6.97
C ALA A 301 -5.24 15.85 7.70
N LYS A 302 -5.25 15.45 8.97
CA LYS A 302 -6.46 15.42 9.80
C LYS A 302 -6.98 16.83 10.12
N ALA A 303 -6.09 17.79 10.40
CA ALA A 303 -6.47 19.19 10.59
C ALA A 303 -7.11 19.79 9.32
N VAL A 304 -6.54 19.51 8.14
CA VAL A 304 -7.13 19.91 6.85
C VAL A 304 -8.50 19.25 6.64
N ARG A 305 -8.62 17.95 6.95
CA ARG A 305 -9.89 17.22 6.84
C ARG A 305 -10.94 17.78 7.81
N PHE A 306 -10.55 18.14 9.04
CA PHE A 306 -11.42 18.80 10.00
C PHE A 306 -11.97 20.11 9.42
N LYS A 307 -11.11 20.97 8.89
CA LYS A 307 -11.52 22.22 8.24
C LYS A 307 -12.48 22.01 7.08
N LYS A 308 -12.26 20.96 6.28
CA LYS A 308 -13.17 20.63 5.17
C LYS A 308 -14.58 20.26 5.66
N MET A 309 -14.71 19.66 6.84
CA MET A 309 -16.01 19.26 7.40
C MET A 309 -16.69 20.37 8.21
N TYR A 310 -15.92 21.11 9.01
CA TYR A 310 -16.47 22.07 9.98
C TYR A 310 -16.30 23.53 9.55
N GLY A 311 -15.58 23.82 8.45
CA GLY A 311 -15.36 25.16 7.91
C GLY A 311 -14.16 25.91 8.52
N GLU A 312 -13.73 25.54 9.73
CA GLU A 312 -12.61 26.15 10.46
C GLU A 312 -11.61 25.10 10.94
N TYR A 313 -10.38 25.51 11.25
CA TYR A 313 -9.39 24.60 11.85
C TYR A 313 -9.72 24.32 13.32
N PRO A 314 -9.24 23.20 13.89
CA PRO A 314 -9.37 22.92 15.32
C PRO A 314 -8.83 24.08 16.17
N ARG A 315 -9.44 24.34 17.32
CA ARG A 315 -8.99 25.38 18.26
C ARG A 315 -7.68 25.01 18.92
N ASP A 316 -7.50 23.73 19.21
CA ASP A 316 -6.31 23.18 19.86
C ASP A 316 -6.09 21.70 19.48
N LEU A 317 -5.01 21.11 19.99
CA LEU A 317 -4.69 19.70 19.78
C LEU A 317 -5.68 18.75 20.48
N ALA A 318 -6.38 19.18 21.53
CA ALA A 318 -7.35 18.33 22.22
C ALA A 318 -8.61 18.14 21.37
N GLU A 319 -9.07 19.20 20.69
CA GLU A 319 -10.17 19.13 19.74
C GLU A 319 -9.79 18.27 18.52
N LEU A 320 -8.58 18.43 17.99
CA LEU A 320 -8.09 17.57 16.90
C LEU A 320 -7.99 16.10 17.34
N ARG A 321 -7.54 15.84 18.57
CA ARG A 321 -7.49 14.49 19.16
C ARG A 321 -8.88 13.87 19.26
N ALA A 322 -9.84 14.59 19.83
CA ALA A 322 -11.22 14.11 19.94
C ALA A 322 -11.80 13.77 18.57
N PHE A 323 -11.58 14.62 17.56
CA PHE A 323 -11.98 14.34 16.19
C PHE A 323 -11.32 13.08 15.63
N ILE A 324 -10.01 12.89 15.84
CA ILE A 324 -9.29 11.72 15.32
C ILE A 324 -9.85 10.43 15.91
N GLU A 325 -10.03 10.41 17.23
CA GLU A 325 -10.44 9.24 18.00
C GLU A 325 -11.93 8.88 17.79
N GLN A 326 -12.80 9.88 17.64
CA GLN A 326 -14.25 9.67 17.51
C GLN A 326 -14.71 9.50 16.06
N GLU A 327 -14.11 10.23 15.13
CA GLU A 327 -14.63 10.36 13.75
C GLU A 327 -13.74 9.70 12.70
N THR A 328 -12.53 9.24 13.05
CA THR A 328 -11.56 8.81 12.02
C THR A 328 -10.87 7.46 12.21
N THR A 329 -11.43 6.57 13.05
CA THR A 329 -10.95 5.20 13.32
C THR A 329 -9.43 5.10 13.57
N GLY A 330 -8.80 6.18 14.01
CA GLY A 330 -7.36 6.31 14.16
C GLY A 330 -7.00 6.75 15.56
N ALA A 331 -5.77 6.42 15.98
CA ALA A 331 -5.23 6.92 17.23
C ALA A 331 -4.46 8.23 16.99
N PHE A 332 -4.53 9.15 17.96
CA PHE A 332 -3.66 10.31 17.93
C PHE A 332 -2.21 9.86 18.21
N PRO A 333 -1.26 10.08 17.29
CA PRO A 333 0.10 9.58 17.43
C PRO A 333 0.83 10.24 18.61
N GLU A 334 1.66 9.45 19.29
CA GLU A 334 2.60 9.96 20.29
C GLU A 334 3.83 10.56 19.62
N HIS A 335 4.44 11.56 20.25
CA HIS A 335 5.71 12.10 19.79
C HIS A 335 6.84 11.09 20.06
N PRO A 336 7.68 10.74 19.08
CA PRO A 336 8.66 9.66 19.23
C PRO A 336 9.71 9.92 20.32
N MET A 337 9.94 11.20 20.64
CA MET A 337 10.87 11.65 21.69
C MET A 337 10.17 12.03 23.01
N GLY A 338 8.84 11.92 23.11
CA GLY A 338 8.10 12.32 24.31
C GLY A 338 7.71 13.80 24.41
N GLU A 339 8.29 14.66 23.58
CA GLU A 339 7.92 16.10 23.54
C GLU A 339 6.47 16.35 23.11
N GLU A 340 5.92 17.52 23.45
CA GLU A 340 4.61 17.94 22.95
C GLU A 340 4.69 18.50 21.52
N PHE A 341 3.70 18.18 20.69
CA PHE A 341 3.52 18.83 19.39
C PHE A 341 3.18 20.32 19.54
N VAL A 342 3.66 21.14 18.62
CA VAL A 342 3.37 22.57 18.57
C VAL A 342 2.29 22.81 17.53
N TYR A 343 1.16 23.40 17.93
CA TYR A 343 0.04 23.68 17.03
C TYR A 343 -0.18 25.17 16.85
N ASN A 344 -0.42 25.59 15.60
CA ASN A 344 -0.83 26.94 15.26
C ASN A 344 -2.30 26.96 14.79
N PRO A 345 -3.25 27.44 15.62
CA PRO A 345 -4.68 27.47 15.28
C PRO A 345 -5.02 28.34 14.05
N ALA A 346 -4.21 29.37 13.75
CA ALA A 346 -4.47 30.26 12.63
C ALA A 346 -4.17 29.60 11.28
N SER A 347 -3.10 28.80 11.22
CA SER A 347 -2.71 28.08 10.00
C SER A 347 -3.21 26.63 9.94
N GLY A 348 -3.60 26.07 11.09
CA GLY A 348 -3.93 24.65 11.24
C GLY A 348 -2.71 23.73 11.17
N ILE A 349 -1.49 24.27 11.27
CA ILE A 349 -0.24 23.53 11.11
C ILE A 349 0.24 22.98 12.46
N ILE A 350 0.62 21.71 12.47
CA ILE A 350 1.29 21.01 13.56
C ILE A 350 2.77 20.84 13.20
N GLU A 351 3.65 21.17 14.14
CA GLU A 351 5.11 21.05 14.05
C GLU A 351 5.69 20.42 15.32
N SER A 352 7.01 20.18 15.33
CA SER A 352 7.77 19.74 16.51
C SER A 352 9.02 20.61 16.71
N LYS A 353 9.44 20.75 17.98
CA LYS A 353 10.68 21.44 18.35
C LYS A 353 11.91 20.56 18.10
N TRP A 354 11.77 19.25 18.28
CA TRP A 354 12.82 18.30 17.96
C TRP A 354 13.07 18.26 16.45
N LYS A 355 14.34 18.40 16.06
CA LYS A 355 14.77 18.34 14.67
C LYS A 355 15.96 17.41 14.56
N TYR A 356 15.92 16.53 13.57
CA TYR A 356 17.03 15.70 13.14
C TYR A 356 17.13 15.80 11.62
N GLU A 357 18.30 16.16 11.11
CA GLU A 357 18.57 16.10 9.67
C GLU A 357 19.01 14.68 9.33
N GLU A 358 18.22 13.99 8.49
CA GLU A 358 18.54 12.63 8.00
C GLU A 358 19.94 12.62 7.36
N SER A 359 20.72 11.57 7.64
CA SER A 359 21.96 11.34 6.90
C SER A 359 21.61 10.98 5.45
N LYS A 360 22.00 11.84 4.50
CA LYS A 360 21.77 11.68 3.05
C LYS A 360 22.21 10.35 2.47
#